data_AF-A0A377ZNS0-F1
#
_entry.id   AF-A0A377ZNS0-F1
#
_cell.length_a   1.000
_cell.length_b   1.000
_cell.length_c   1.000
_cell.angle_alpha   90.00
_cell.angle_beta   90.00
_cell.angle_gamma   90.00
#
_symmetry.space_group_name_H-M   'P 1'
#
loop_
_entity.id
_entity.type
_entity.pdbx_description
1 polymer ?
#
loop_
_entity_poly.entity_id
_entity_poly.type
_entity_poly.pdbx_seq_one_letter_code
_entity_poly.pdbx_strand_id
1 'polypeptide(L)' 'MDYLTLCESYAVWLLDEVPPLATVGPAAQQRFINVIDVLYEKQIRLLLVTRCDLETLVAGVELEDIQRTRSCLQQLPRAV' A
#
# COMPACT_ATOMS: atom_id res chain seq x y z
N MET A 1 -11.24 -2.79 -12.37
CA MET A 1 -10.66 -1.42 -12.34
C MET A 1 -9.19 -1.60 -12.67
N ASP A 2 -8.66 -0.85 -13.64
CA ASP A 2 -7.28 -1.01 -14.11
C ASP A 2 -6.36 0.01 -13.42
N TYR A 3 -5.49 -0.47 -12.55
CA TYR A 3 -4.57 0.38 -11.82
C TYR A 3 -3.43 0.89 -12.71
N LEU A 4 -3.10 0.20 -13.81
CA LEU A 4 -2.03 0.60 -14.73
C LEU A 4 -2.38 1.90 -15.45
N THR A 5 -3.61 1.99 -15.99
CA THR A 5 -4.08 3.22 -16.66
C THR A 5 -4.13 4.41 -15.72
N LEU A 6 -4.51 4.18 -14.45
CA LEU A 6 -4.55 5.24 -13.44
C LEU A 6 -3.13 5.70 -13.08
N CYS A 7 -2.17 4.78 -13.03
CA CYS A 7 -0.77 5.08 -12.77
C CYS A 7 -0.13 5.95 -13.87
N GLU A 8 -0.60 5.86 -15.11
CA GLU A 8 -0.15 6.73 -16.21
C GLU A 8 -0.66 8.18 -16.06
N SER A 9 -1.79 8.37 -15.38
CA SER A 9 -2.46 9.67 -15.24
C SER A 9 -2.15 10.37 -13.92
N TYR A 10 -1.82 9.62 -12.87
CA TYR A 10 -1.68 10.13 -11.51
C TYR A 10 -0.33 9.74 -10.89
N ALA A 11 0.52 10.75 -10.68
CA ALA A 11 1.85 10.60 -10.11
C ALA A 11 1.88 10.43 -8.58
N VAL A 12 0.77 10.70 -7.90
CA VAL A 12 0.63 10.54 -6.44
C VAL A 12 -0.74 9.96 -6.12
N TRP A 13 -0.77 8.95 -5.27
CA TRP A 13 -1.99 8.29 -4.82
C TRP A 13 -2.18 8.51 -3.33
N LEU A 14 -3.42 8.76 -2.93
CA LEU A 14 -3.84 8.83 -1.53
C LEU A 14 -4.82 7.70 -1.27
N LEU A 15 -4.49 6.81 -0.34
CA LEU A 15 -5.42 5.84 0.21
C LEU A 15 -5.77 6.30 1.63
N ASP A 16 -7.00 6.76 1.80
CA ASP A 16 -7.52 7.25 3.06
C ASP A 16 -8.32 6.17 3.82
N GLU A 17 -8.33 6.29 5.15
CA GLU A 17 -9.03 5.42 6.10
C GLU A 17 -8.83 3.91 5.90
N VAL A 18 -7.61 3.48 5.55
CA VAL A 18 -7.36 2.05 5.29
C VAL A 18 -7.50 1.23 6.58
N PRO A 19 -8.44 0.27 6.65
CA PRO A 19 -8.63 -0.56 7.83
C PRO A 19 -7.53 -1.64 7.93
N PRO A 20 -7.30 -2.22 9.11
CA PRO A 20 -6.38 -3.35 9.26
C PRO A 20 -6.71 -4.47 8.29
N LEU A 21 -5.74 -4.98 7.51
CA LEU A 21 -6.03 -5.94 6.44
C LEU A 21 -6.64 -7.25 6.95
N ALA A 22 -6.32 -7.64 8.19
CA ALA A 22 -6.96 -8.76 8.88
C ALA A 22 -8.48 -8.61 9.07
N THR A 23 -9.02 -7.39 9.00
CA THR A 23 -10.45 -7.11 9.19
C THR A 23 -11.25 -7.13 7.89
N VAL A 24 -10.59 -7.22 6.73
CA VAL A 24 -11.24 -7.27 5.42
C VAL A 24 -11.12 -8.65 4.78
N GLY A 25 -12.05 -8.99 3.88
CA GLY A 25 -12.03 -10.28 3.19
C GLY A 25 -10.86 -10.45 2.22
N PRO A 26 -10.52 -11.69 1.82
CA PRO A 26 -9.35 -11.99 0.99
C PRO A 26 -9.29 -11.21 -0.32
N ALA A 27 -10.44 -10.99 -0.97
CA ALA A 27 -10.51 -10.21 -2.22
C ALA A 27 -10.17 -8.72 -2.03
N ALA A 28 -10.37 -8.16 -0.84
CA ALA A 28 -9.98 -6.79 -0.53
C ALA A 28 -8.48 -6.72 -0.21
N GLN A 29 -7.94 -7.70 0.52
CA GLN A 29 -6.51 -7.83 0.78
C GLN A 29 -5.71 -7.92 -0.53
N GLN A 30 -6.12 -8.82 -1.44
CA GLN A 30 -5.45 -8.98 -2.74
C GLN A 30 -5.48 -7.69 -3.58
N ARG A 31 -6.60 -6.96 -3.56
CA ARG A 31 -6.69 -5.68 -4.28
C ARG A 31 -5.73 -4.64 -3.71
N PHE A 32 -5.58 -4.58 -2.38
CA PHE A 32 -4.63 -3.69 -1.75
C PHE A 32 -3.21 -4.05 -2.16
N ILE A 33 -2.82 -5.32 -2.04
CA ILE A 33 -1.49 -5.81 -2.46
C ILE A 33 -1.19 -5.45 -3.92
N ASN A 34 -2.11 -5.79 -4.83
CA ASN A 34 -1.93 -5.50 -6.26
C ASN A 34 -1.73 -4.00 -6.54
N VAL A 35 -2.41 -3.11 -5.81
CA VAL A 35 -2.22 -1.66 -5.96
C VAL A 35 -0.83 -1.25 -5.49
N ILE A 36 -0.42 -1.72 -4.32
CA ILE A 36 0.91 -1.41 -3.78
C ILE A 36 2.00 -1.89 -4.74
N ASP A 37 1.88 -3.11 -5.27
CA ASP A 37 2.85 -3.68 -6.20
C ASP A 37 2.99 -2.85 -7.48
N VAL A 38 1.87 -2.48 -8.11
CA VAL A 38 1.87 -1.67 -9.34
C VAL A 38 2.46 -0.28 -9.07
N LEU A 39 2.09 0.37 -7.97
CA LEU A 39 2.63 1.68 -7.61
C LEU A 39 4.13 1.61 -7.33
N TYR A 40 4.60 0.55 -6.66
CA TYR A 40 6.01 0.33 -6.38
C TYR A 40 6.82 0.07 -7.66
N GLU A 41 6.34 -0.81 -8.54
CA GLU A 41 7.00 -1.11 -9.83
C GLU A 41 7.13 0.15 -10.69
N LYS A 42 6.10 1.00 -10.70
CA LYS A 42 6.08 2.26 -11.45
C LYS A 42 6.77 3.42 -10.72
N GLN A 43 7.30 3.20 -9.51
CA GLN A 43 7.92 4.23 -8.66
C GLN A 43 7.00 5.43 -8.40
N ILE A 44 5.70 5.16 -8.25
CA ILE A 44 4.67 6.17 -7.99
C ILE A 44 4.53 6.38 -6.48
N ARG A 45 4.41 7.64 -6.08
CA ARG A 45 4.32 7.99 -4.65
C ARG A 45 2.94 7.61 -4.10
N LEU A 46 2.95 6.90 -2.97
CA LEU A 46 1.75 6.56 -2.21
C LEU A 46 1.75 7.28 -0.85
N LEU A 47 0.61 7.90 -0.53
CA LEU A 47 0.26 8.41 0.78
C LEU A 47 -0.82 7.49 1.36
N LEU A 48 -0.51 6.89 2.50
CA LEU A 48 -1.39 5.96 3.19
C LEU A 48 -1.82 6.57 4.52
N VAL A 49 -3.12 6.77 4.70
CA VAL A 49 -3.71 7.23 5.96
C VAL A 49 -4.49 6.07 6.55
N THR A 50 -4.12 5.70 7.76
CA THR A 50 -4.76 4.62 8.51
C THR A 50 -4.86 5.00 9.99
N ARG A 51 -5.83 4.40 10.67
CA ARG A 51 -6.07 4.60 12.11
C ARG A 51 -5.21 3.68 12.98
N CYS A 52 -4.48 2.75 12.38
CA CYS A 52 -3.56 1.85 13.09
C CYS A 52 -2.11 2.07 12.63
N ASP A 53 -1.16 1.50 13.36
CA ASP A 53 0.23 1.48 12.91
C ASP A 53 0.42 0.52 11.73
N LEU A 54 1.55 0.65 11.03
CA LEU A 54 1.86 -0.17 9.86
C LEU A 54 1.93 -1.66 10.21
N GLU A 55 2.39 -2.01 11.41
CA GLU A 55 2.50 -3.40 11.85
C GLU A 55 1.13 -4.05 12.01
N THR A 56 0.17 -3.34 12.61
CA THR A 56 -1.22 -3.76 12.75
C THR A 56 -1.93 -3.76 11.39
N LEU A 57 -1.62 -2.82 10.52
CA LEU A 57 -2.20 -2.74 9.18
C LEU A 57 -1.90 -4.00 8.37
N VAL A 58 -0.64 -4.46 8.40
CA VAL A 58 -0.16 -5.60 7.62
C VAL A 58 -0.18 -6.93 8.38
N ALA A 59 -0.61 -6.94 9.65
CA ALA A 59 -0.70 -8.14 10.46
C ALA A 59 -1.60 -9.19 9.78
N GLY A 60 -1.09 -10.42 9.61
CA GLY A 60 -1.82 -11.52 8.97
C GLY A 60 -1.73 -11.56 7.45
N VAL A 61 -0.92 -10.70 6.82
CA VAL A 61 -0.58 -10.78 5.41
C VAL A 61 0.84 -11.36 5.27
N GLU A 62 1.02 -12.35 4.41
CA GLU A 62 2.31 -13.03 4.19
C GLU A 62 3.41 -12.01 3.85
N LEU A 63 4.49 -12.05 4.63
CA LEU A 63 5.52 -11.01 4.73
C LEU A 63 6.42 -10.89 3.49
N GLU A 64 6.47 -11.90 2.61
CA GLU A 64 7.38 -11.90 1.45
C GLU A 64 7.05 -10.80 0.42
N ASP A 65 5.77 -10.42 0.27
CA ASP A 65 5.36 -9.27 -0.56
C ASP A 65 5.54 -7.92 0.16
N ILE A 66 5.43 -7.93 1.49
CA ILE A 66 5.57 -6.72 2.33
C ILE A 66 7.02 -6.38 2.65
N GLN A 67 7.98 -7.30 2.58
CA GLN A 67 9.40 -6.99 2.85
C GLN A 67 9.96 -5.97 1.86
N ARG A 68 9.53 -6.05 0.59
CA ARG A 68 9.88 -5.07 -0.43
C ARG A 68 9.21 -3.70 -0.16
N THR A 69 7.96 -3.74 0.30
CA THR A 69 7.18 -2.56 0.71
C THR A 69 7.72 -1.88 1.99
N ARG A 70 8.12 -2.65 3.01
CA ARG A 70 8.75 -2.15 4.25
C ARG A 70 10.09 -1.47 3.96
N SER A 71 10.91 -2.06 3.09
CA SER A 71 12.19 -1.46 2.68
C SER A 71 11.99 -0.12 1.97
N CYS A 72 10.96 -0.02 1.11
CA CYS A 72 10.60 1.23 0.45
C CYS A 72 10.06 2.30 1.40
N LEU A 73 9.17 1.92 2.33
CA LEU A 73 8.58 2.83 3.30
C LEU A 73 9.60 3.36 4.31
N GLN A 74 10.63 2.58 4.65
CA GLN A 74 11.74 3.03 5.51
C GLN A 74 12.65 4.07 4.85
N GLN A 75 12.64 4.19 3.52
CA GLN A 75 13.45 5.16 2.78
C GLN A 75 12.73 6.48 2.49
N LEU A 76 11.44 6.60 2.84
CA LEU A 76 10.71 7.84 2.65
C LEU A 76 11.10 8.86 3.73
N PRO A 77 11.42 10.11 3.35
CA PRO A 77 11.73 11.15 4.32
C PRO A 77 10.50 11.44 5.19
N ARG A 78 10.67 11.29 6.51
CA ARG A 78 9.67 11.69 7.49
C ARG A 78 9.56 13.22 7.47
N ALA A 79 8.41 13.73 7.05
CA ALA A 79 8.08 15.13 7.27
C ALA A 79 7.87 15.34 8.77
N VAL A 80 8.67 16.22 9.36
CA VAL A 80 8.58 16.69 10.75
C VAL A 80 7.47 17.72 10.87
#